data_AF-A0A3D2JRN2-F1
#
_entry.id   AF-A0A3D2JRN2-F1
#
_cell.length_a   1.000
_cell.length_b   1.000
_cell.length_c   1.000
_cell.angle_alpha   90.00
_cell.angle_beta   90.00
_cell.angle_gamma   90.00
#
_symmetry.space_group_name_H-M   'P 1'
#
loop_
_entity.id
_entity.type
_entity.pdbx_description
1 polymer ?
#
loop_
_entity_poly.entity_id
_entity_poly.type
_entity_poly.pdbx_seq_one_letter_code
_entity_poly.pdbx_strand_id
1 'polypeptide(L)'
;KQPIKIKLDMPGKHNALNAAAAVAIASDEGIKDAAIKRGIKKFSGVGRRFDVQGNFPVSGGSVTLIDDYGHHPSEVAATVQALRAGWPDQRFVMIFQPHRFSRTADLYDDFVEVLSEVDVLLLLEVYSAGEK
;
A
#
# COMPACT_ATOMS: atom_id res chain seq x y z
N LYS A 1 -8.85 8.50 -28.66
CA LYS A 1 -9.97 8.00 -27.81
C LYS A 1 -10.31 9.06 -26.78
N GLN A 2 -11.57 9.17 -26.34
CA GLN A 2 -11.91 10.06 -25.22
C GLN A 2 -11.34 9.51 -23.89
N PRO A 3 -11.00 10.38 -22.92
CA PRO A 3 -10.51 9.95 -21.61
C PRO A 3 -11.53 9.09 -20.86
N ILE A 4 -11.10 7.94 -20.34
CA ILE A 4 -11.94 7.07 -19.50
C ILE A 4 -11.86 7.56 -18.05
N LYS A 5 -12.98 8.06 -17.51
CA LYS A 5 -13.09 8.37 -16.07
C LYS A 5 -13.22 7.07 -15.26
N ILE A 6 -12.29 6.84 -14.34
CA ILE A 6 -12.22 5.67 -13.46
C ILE A 6 -12.38 6.12 -12.00
N LYS A 7 -13.20 5.40 -11.23
CA LYS A 7 -13.19 5.45 -9.77
C LYS A 7 -12.45 4.20 -9.28
N LEU A 8 -11.41 4.38 -8.50
CA LEU A 8 -10.64 3.31 -7.88
C LEU A 8 -10.95 3.31 -6.38
N ASP A 9 -11.43 2.19 -5.85
CA ASP A 9 -11.73 2.03 -4.42
C ASP A 9 -10.47 1.54 -3.67
N MET A 10 -9.31 2.12 -3.99
CA MET A 10 -8.04 1.92 -3.29
C MET A 10 -7.28 3.25 -3.23
N PRO A 11 -6.62 3.57 -2.10
CA PRO A 11 -5.85 4.79 -1.97
C PRO A 11 -4.48 4.69 -2.66
N GLY A 12 -3.85 5.84 -2.86
CA GLY A 12 -2.46 5.93 -3.32
C GLY A 12 -2.29 6.10 -4.84
N LYS A 13 -1.36 6.98 -5.22
CA LYS A 13 -1.00 7.22 -6.64
C LYS A 13 -0.44 5.97 -7.32
N HIS A 14 0.31 5.14 -6.59
CA HIS A 14 0.85 3.89 -7.13
C HIS A 14 -0.26 2.94 -7.59
N ASN A 15 -1.36 2.84 -6.84
CA ASN A 15 -2.54 2.06 -7.24
C ASN A 15 -3.27 2.67 -8.44
N ALA A 16 -3.31 4.00 -8.55
CA ALA A 16 -3.82 4.66 -9.74
C ALA A 16 -2.96 4.35 -10.99
N LEU A 17 -1.63 4.27 -10.85
CA LEU A 17 -0.74 3.86 -11.94
C LEU A 17 -0.94 2.39 -12.34
N ASN A 18 -1.09 1.50 -11.36
CA ASN A 18 -1.41 0.09 -11.60
C ASN A 18 -2.74 -0.06 -12.37
N ALA A 19 -3.77 0.68 -11.94
CA ALA A 19 -5.06 0.70 -12.62
C ALA A 19 -4.95 1.30 -14.03
N ALA A 20 -4.15 2.35 -14.21
CA ALA A 20 -3.92 2.95 -15.53
C ALA A 20 -3.24 1.98 -16.50
N ALA A 21 -2.25 1.20 -16.03
CA ALA A 21 -1.62 0.15 -16.82
C ALA A 21 -2.63 -0.93 -17.23
N ALA A 22 -3.47 -1.40 -16.31
CA ALA A 22 -4.53 -2.37 -16.61
C ALA A 22 -5.55 -1.82 -17.63
N VAL A 23 -5.95 -0.55 -17.48
CA VAL A 23 -6.86 0.13 -18.40
C VAL A 23 -6.23 0.28 -19.79
N ALA A 24 -4.93 0.60 -19.87
CA ALA A 24 -4.22 0.74 -21.13
C ALA A 24 -4.21 -0.58 -21.90
N ILE A 25 -3.79 -1.68 -21.25
CA ILE A 25 -3.79 -3.02 -21.85
C ILE A 25 -5.19 -3.44 -22.29
N ALA A 26 -6.19 -3.31 -21.41
CA ALA A 26 -7.57 -3.67 -21.75
C ALA A 26 -8.13 -2.84 -22.92
N SER A 27 -7.74 -1.57 -23.02
CA SER A 27 -8.14 -0.69 -24.10
C SER A 27 -7.48 -1.05 -25.44
N ASP A 28 -6.24 -1.55 -25.40
CA ASP A 28 -5.49 -2.03 -26.56
C ASP A 28 -6.10 -3.33 -27.10
N GLU A 29 -6.46 -4.26 -26.21
CA GLU A 29 -7.18 -5.51 -26.49
C GLU A 29 -8.66 -5.33 -26.91
N GLY A 30 -9.10 -4.08 -27.12
CA GLY A 30 -10.44 -3.78 -27.60
C GLY A 30 -11.57 -4.03 -26.58
N ILE A 31 -11.26 -4.17 -25.29
CA ILE A 31 -12.27 -4.33 -24.24
C ILE A 31 -13.08 -3.03 -24.13
N LYS A 32 -14.41 -3.16 -24.12
CA LYS A 32 -15.33 -2.01 -24.00
C LYS A 32 -15.11 -1.27 -22.67
N ASP A 33 -15.08 0.07 -22.71
CA ASP A 33 -14.93 0.93 -21.52
C ASP A 33 -15.87 0.55 -20.37
N ALA A 34 -17.10 0.15 -20.67
CA ALA A 34 -18.07 -0.30 -19.67
C ALA A 34 -17.61 -1.56 -18.92
N ALA A 35 -16.95 -2.50 -19.60
CA ALA A 35 -16.38 -3.68 -18.98
C ALA A 35 -15.15 -3.33 -18.15
N ILE A 36 -14.27 -2.46 -18.66
CA ILE A 36 -13.09 -1.95 -17.93
C ILE A 36 -13.52 -1.29 -16.61
N LYS A 37 -14.46 -0.34 -16.68
CA LYS A 37 -15.00 0.36 -15.49
C LYS A 37 -15.60 -0.61 -14.47
N ARG A 38 -16.34 -1.62 -14.93
CA ARG A 38 -16.91 -2.65 -14.04
C ARG A 38 -15.82 -3.51 -13.39
N GLY A 39 -14.79 -3.89 -14.15
CA GLY A 39 -13.66 -4.66 -13.64
C GLY A 39 -12.94 -3.91 -12.52
N ILE A 40 -12.55 -2.66 -12.78
CA ILE A 40 -11.88 -1.82 -11.78
C ILE A 40 -12.77 -1.58 -10.56
N LYS A 41 -14.06 -1.26 -10.75
CA LYS A 41 -15.00 -1.06 -9.63
C LYS A 41 -15.18 -2.31 -8.75
N LYS A 42 -15.07 -3.51 -9.35
CA LYS A 42 -15.22 -4.78 -8.62
C LYS A 42 -13.91 -5.31 -8.05
N PHE A 43 -12.80 -4.61 -8.27
CA PHE A 43 -11.52 -5.03 -7.73
C PHE A 43 -11.54 -4.94 -6.21
N SER A 44 -11.42 -6.08 -5.55
CA SER A 44 -11.48 -6.20 -4.09
C SER A 44 -10.10 -6.07 -3.42
N GLY A 45 -9.08 -5.65 -4.17
CA GLY A 45 -7.70 -5.67 -3.70
C GLY A 45 -7.02 -7.03 -3.87
N VAL A 46 -5.79 -7.09 -3.40
CA VAL A 46 -5.00 -8.31 -3.26
C VAL A 46 -4.67 -8.45 -1.79
N GLY A 47 -4.74 -9.66 -1.26
CA GLY A 47 -4.40 -9.91 0.15
C GLY A 47 -3.02 -9.33 0.47
N ARG A 48 -2.91 -8.69 1.64
CA ARG A 48 -1.70 -8.01 2.09
C ARG A 48 -1.23 -6.84 1.21
N ARG A 49 -2.09 -6.20 0.39
CA ARG A 49 -1.77 -4.95 -0.31
C ARG A 49 -2.78 -3.89 0.06
N PHE A 50 -2.42 -3.04 1.01
CA PHE A 50 -3.33 -2.12 1.69
C PHE A 50 -4.61 -2.84 2.17
N ASP A 51 -4.44 -4.00 2.79
CA ASP A 51 -5.52 -4.92 3.11
C ASP A 51 -6.14 -4.58 4.46
N VAL A 52 -7.32 -3.97 4.46
CA VAL A 52 -8.04 -3.55 5.67
C VAL A 52 -8.57 -4.77 6.40
N GLN A 53 -7.91 -5.13 7.50
CA GLN A 53 -8.28 -6.27 8.35
C GLN A 53 -9.53 -5.99 9.20
N GLY A 54 -9.83 -4.71 9.44
CA GLY A 54 -11.04 -4.28 10.13
C GLY A 54 -10.81 -3.13 11.10
N ASN A 55 -11.89 -2.78 11.81
CA ASN A 55 -11.87 -1.80 12.90
C ASN A 55 -12.05 -2.52 14.23
N PHE A 56 -11.11 -2.33 15.14
CA PHE A 56 -11.03 -3.03 16.41
C PHE A 56 -11.22 -2.04 17.57
N PRO A 57 -12.12 -2.31 18.53
CA PRO A 57 -12.29 -1.46 19.70
C PRO A 57 -11.07 -1.59 20.63
N VAL A 58 -10.66 -0.47 21.21
CA VAL A 58 -9.60 -0.38 22.22
C VAL A 58 -10.04 0.55 23.35
N SER A 59 -9.33 0.53 24.47
CA SER A 59 -9.57 1.52 25.54
C SER A 59 -9.36 2.93 24.98
N GLY A 60 -10.43 3.75 24.99
CA GLY A 60 -10.38 5.12 24.48
C GLY A 60 -10.69 5.30 22.99
N GLY A 61 -11.12 4.27 22.26
CA GLY A 61 -11.57 4.43 20.87
C GLY A 61 -11.56 3.15 20.04
N SER A 62 -11.18 3.27 18.77
CA SER A 62 -11.03 2.15 17.84
C SER A 62 -9.80 2.35 16.97
N VAL A 63 -9.20 1.26 16.51
CA VAL A 63 -8.08 1.25 15.57
C VAL A 63 -8.49 0.55 14.28
N THR A 64 -8.12 1.11 13.13
CA THR A 64 -8.18 0.40 11.85
C THR A 64 -6.88 -0.36 11.68
N LEU A 65 -6.95 -1.68 11.50
CA LEU A 65 -5.77 -2.50 11.19
C LEU A 65 -5.67 -2.70 9.68
N ILE A 66 -4.49 -2.45 9.14
CA ILE A 66 -4.17 -2.58 7.71
C ILE A 66 -2.93 -3.46 7.61
N ASP A 67 -2.98 -4.51 6.79
CA ASP A 67 -1.81 -5.33 6.43
C ASP A 67 -1.28 -4.91 5.06
N ASP A 68 0.02 -4.69 4.96
CA ASP A 68 0.70 -4.34 3.72
C ASP A 68 2.02 -5.11 3.57
N TYR A 69 2.24 -5.63 2.36
CA TYR A 69 3.38 -6.46 2.01
C TYR A 69 4.63 -5.65 1.66
N GLY A 70 4.52 -4.32 1.59
CA GLY A 70 5.63 -3.43 1.26
C GLY A 70 6.83 -3.71 2.16
N HIS A 71 7.95 -4.10 1.54
CA HIS A 71 9.18 -4.47 2.24
C HIS A 71 10.42 -3.84 1.59
N HIS A 72 10.25 -3.15 0.47
CA HIS A 72 11.22 -2.19 -0.07
C HIS A 72 10.87 -0.77 0.43
N PRO A 73 11.85 0.12 0.71
CA PRO A 73 11.58 1.47 1.21
C PRO A 73 10.57 2.26 0.35
N SER A 74 10.68 2.16 -0.97
CA SER A 74 9.73 2.80 -1.90
C SER A 74 8.29 2.30 -1.78
N GLU A 75 8.09 1.01 -1.44
CA GLU A 75 6.76 0.46 -1.21
C GLU A 75 6.19 0.95 0.12
N VAL A 76 7.02 0.95 1.18
CA VAL A 76 6.65 1.50 2.49
C VAL A 76 6.26 2.97 2.36
N ALA A 77 7.04 3.76 1.62
CA ALA A 77 6.78 5.18 1.37
C ALA A 77 5.45 5.38 0.65
N ALA A 78 5.16 4.55 -0.35
CA ALA A 78 3.91 4.60 -1.09
C ALA A 78 2.69 4.32 -0.18
N THR A 79 2.84 3.41 0.78
CA THR A 79 1.82 3.09 1.80
C THR A 79 1.64 4.24 2.80
N VAL A 80 2.74 4.80 3.34
CA VAL A 80 2.70 5.95 4.27
C VAL A 80 2.05 7.17 3.60
N GLN A 81 2.43 7.49 2.37
CA GLN A 81 1.84 8.60 1.62
C GLN A 81 0.35 8.39 1.34
N ALA A 82 -0.06 7.16 1.01
CA ALA A 82 -1.46 6.82 0.80
C ALA A 82 -2.28 7.02 2.09
N LEU A 83 -1.73 6.63 3.24
CA LEU A 83 -2.36 6.84 4.55
C LEU A 83 -2.45 8.33 4.87
N ARG A 84 -1.35 9.09 4.77
CA ARG A 84 -1.34 10.53 5.13
C ARG A 84 -2.30 11.34 4.28
N ALA A 85 -2.43 10.99 3.00
CA ALA A 85 -3.38 11.65 2.10
C ALA A 85 -4.85 11.26 2.38
N GLY A 86 -5.11 10.01 2.78
CA GLY A 86 -6.46 9.52 3.05
C GLY A 86 -7.00 9.88 4.44
N TRP A 87 -6.13 9.97 5.43
CA TRP A 87 -6.46 10.16 6.84
C TRP A 87 -5.51 11.15 7.52
N PRO A 88 -5.50 12.43 7.12
CA PRO A 88 -4.50 13.41 7.58
C PRO A 88 -4.52 13.65 9.10
N ASP A 89 -5.68 13.52 9.75
CA ASP A 89 -5.85 13.81 11.17
C ASP A 89 -5.71 12.58 12.08
N GLN A 90 -5.37 11.40 11.51
CA GLN A 90 -5.25 10.16 12.26
C GLN A 90 -3.80 9.89 12.67
N ARG A 91 -3.62 9.32 13.87
CA ARG A 91 -2.31 8.86 14.33
C ARG A 91 -1.93 7.54 13.67
N PHE A 92 -0.75 7.48 13.08
CA PHE A 92 -0.24 6.28 12.40
C PHE A 92 0.76 5.53 13.26
N VAL A 93 0.39 4.29 13.55
CA VAL A 93 1.23 3.34 14.27
C VAL A 93 1.63 2.25 13.28
N MET A 94 2.93 2.11 13.02
CA MET A 94 3.46 1.10 12.12
C MET A 94 4.15 0.00 12.92
N ILE A 95 3.82 -1.25 12.59
CA ILE A 95 4.60 -2.43 13.01
C ILE A 95 5.36 -2.91 11.78
N PHE A 96 6.68 -2.74 11.77
CA PHE A 96 7.51 -3.08 10.61
C PHE A 96 8.46 -4.23 10.94
N GLN A 97 8.50 -5.22 10.04
CA GLN A 97 9.45 -6.32 10.06
C GLN A 97 10.36 -6.23 8.84
N PRO A 98 11.65 -5.85 9.00
CA PRO A 98 12.58 -5.85 7.88
C PRO A 98 12.72 -7.26 7.30
N HIS A 99 12.75 -7.38 5.98
CA HIS A 99 12.85 -8.66 5.29
C HIS A 99 14.21 -8.78 4.59
N ARG A 100 15.02 -9.75 5.03
CA ARG A 100 16.44 -9.99 4.69
C ARG A 100 17.42 -9.00 5.32
N PHE A 101 18.55 -9.52 5.81
CA PHE A 101 19.66 -8.72 6.31
C PHE A 101 20.35 -7.96 5.17
N SER A 102 20.55 -8.63 4.03
CA SER A 102 21.16 -8.04 2.84
C SER A 102 20.44 -6.76 2.42
N ARG A 103 19.12 -6.83 2.21
CA ARG A 103 18.30 -5.68 1.86
C ARG A 103 18.33 -4.58 2.92
N THR A 104 18.29 -4.96 4.19
CA THR A 104 18.34 -3.99 5.30
C THR A 104 19.66 -3.22 5.29
N ALA A 105 20.78 -3.89 4.97
CA ALA A 105 22.08 -3.26 4.86
C ALA A 105 22.20 -2.40 3.60
N ASP A 106 21.77 -2.92 2.44
CA ASP A 106 21.90 -2.24 1.15
C ASP A 106 21.07 -0.95 1.07
N LEU A 107 19.93 -0.91 1.78
CA LEU A 107 18.96 0.20 1.74
C LEU A 107 18.76 0.85 3.11
N TYR A 108 19.78 0.80 3.96
CA TYR A 108 19.68 1.21 5.36
C TYR A 108 19.18 2.65 5.51
N ASP A 109 19.80 3.59 4.81
CA ASP A 109 19.46 5.02 4.92
C ASP A 109 18.06 5.30 4.38
N ASP A 110 17.67 4.65 3.26
CA ASP A 110 16.32 4.76 2.69
C ASP A 110 15.25 4.24 3.67
N PHE A 111 15.54 3.16 4.41
CA PHE A 111 14.66 2.66 5.47
C PHE A 111 14.56 3.65 6.63
N VAL A 112 15.68 4.21 7.08
CA VAL A 112 15.68 5.21 8.16
C VAL A 112 14.82 6.41 7.77
N GLU A 113 14.96 6.92 6.55
CA GLU A 113 14.17 8.05 6.05
C GLU A 113 12.67 7.75 6.09
N VAL A 114 12.23 6.67 5.43
CA VAL A 114 10.80 6.37 5.30
C VAL A 114 10.15 5.96 6.62
N LEU A 115 10.85 5.19 7.46
CA LEU A 115 10.32 4.74 8.75
C LEU A 115 10.26 5.88 9.78
N SER A 116 10.95 7.00 9.54
CA SER A 116 10.87 8.19 10.39
C SER A 116 9.63 9.06 10.11
N GLU A 117 8.85 8.76 9.06
CA GLU A 117 7.65 9.53 8.69
C GLU A 117 6.38 9.14 9.48
N VAL A 118 6.42 8.06 10.25
CA VAL A 118 5.29 7.56 11.05
C VAL A 118 5.28 8.15 12.46
N ASP A 119 4.09 8.23 13.08
CA ASP A 119 3.98 8.82 14.43
C ASP A 119 4.51 7.90 15.53
N VAL A 120 4.31 6.59 15.36
CA VAL A 120 4.82 5.55 16.25
C VAL A 120 5.31 4.37 15.41
N LEU A 121 6.54 3.93 15.68
CA LEU A 121 7.15 2.79 15.02
C LEU A 121 7.44 1.68 16.04
N LEU A 122 6.96 0.48 15.75
CA LEU A 122 7.35 -0.76 16.44
C LEU A 122 8.15 -1.60 15.44
N LEU A 123 9.43 -1.82 15.74
CA LEU A 123 10.31 -2.64 14.91
C LEU A 123 10.39 -4.05 15.47
N LEU A 124 10.15 -5.03 14.60
CA LEU A 124 10.44 -6.44 14.87
C LEU A 124 11.86 -6.77 14.42
N GLU A 125 12.37 -7.92 14.86
CA GLU A 125 13.64 -8.46 14.36
C GLU A 125 13.57 -8.74 12.85
N VAL A 126 14.72 -8.64 12.18
CA VAL A 126 14.85 -8.93 10.75
C VAL A 126 14.40 -10.37 10.47
N TYR A 127 13.44 -10.52 9.56
CA TYR A 127 13.09 -11.82 9.01
C TYR A 127 14.18 -12.25 8.02
N SER A 128 14.99 -13.23 8.40
CA SER A 128 16.18 -13.61 7.63
C SER A 128 15.89 -14.12 6.22
N ALA A 129 14.70 -14.71 6.00
CA ALA A 129 14.33 -15.35 4.74
C ALA A 129 15.39 -16.35 4.21
N GLY A 130 16.08 -17.03 5.13
CA GLY A 130 17.13 -18.02 4.82
C GLY A 130 18.55 -17.46 4.76
N GLU A 131 18.75 -16.17 5.03
CA GLU A 131 20.09 -15.58 5.21
C GLU A 131 20.70 -16.01 6.55
N LYS A 132 22.03 -16.17 6.56
CA LYS A 132 22.82 -16.57 7.72
C LYS A 132 23.67 -15.41 8.20
#